data_AF-A0A0K8WAW8-F1
#
_entry.id   AF-A0A0K8WAW8-F1
#
_cell.length_a   1.000
_cell.length_b   1.000
_cell.length_c   1.000
_cell.angle_alpha   90.00
_cell.angle_beta   90.00
_cell.angle_gamma   90.00
#
_symmetry.space_group_name_H-M   'P 1'
#
loop_
_entity.id
_entity.type
_entity.pdbx_description
1 polymer ?
#
loop_
_entity_poly.entity_id
_entity_poly.type
_entity_poly.pdbx_seq_one_letter_code
_entity_poly.pdbx_strand_id
1 'polypeptide(L)'
;MRDNSHELFKNLDALNIPVLVFSAGLGNCVIAMLRQAGLFYPNMKVISNFLQFKDESMLNGFQEPIIHTFNKNETMLEGTDYYDLVHSRDHIILMGDSLADSGMADGVPASSHVLKIGFLFHHANEYLEEYMNTFDIVLIDDQTMNVPLTLLKLIEGKAPSTE
;
A
#
# COMPACT_ATOMS: atom_id res chain seq x y z
N MET A 1 -4.20 -13.29 -2.07
CA MET A 1 -4.67 -11.89 -2.16
C MET A 1 -6.00 -11.81 -1.43
N ARG A 2 -6.34 -10.66 -0.84
CA ARG A 2 -7.69 -10.45 -0.30
C ARG A 2 -8.73 -10.45 -1.42
N ASP A 3 -9.95 -10.85 -1.13
CA ASP A 3 -11.06 -10.85 -2.08
C ASP A 3 -11.30 -9.44 -2.64
N ASN A 4 -11.75 -9.36 -3.89
CA ASN A 4 -11.99 -8.11 -4.63
C ASN A 4 -10.76 -7.22 -4.88
N SER A 5 -9.54 -7.73 -4.65
CA SER A 5 -8.30 -7.04 -5.06
C SER A 5 -8.27 -6.72 -6.56
N HIS A 6 -8.77 -7.64 -7.40
CA HIS A 6 -8.86 -7.42 -8.86
C HIS A 6 -9.75 -6.23 -9.23
N GLU A 7 -10.93 -6.12 -8.62
CA GLU A 7 -11.84 -5.01 -8.88
C GLU A 7 -11.21 -3.69 -8.42
N LEU A 8 -10.63 -3.67 -7.22
CA LEU A 8 -9.98 -2.48 -6.68
C LEU A 8 -8.86 -1.98 -7.61
N PHE A 9 -7.88 -2.82 -7.95
CA PHE A 9 -6.74 -2.39 -8.77
C PHE A 9 -7.15 -2.00 -10.19
N LYS A 10 -8.12 -2.71 -10.78
CA LYS A 10 -8.67 -2.35 -12.08
C LYS A 10 -9.33 -0.96 -12.07
N ASN A 11 -10.11 -0.65 -11.03
CA ASN A 11 -10.79 0.64 -10.93
C ASN A 11 -9.77 1.77 -10.66
N LEU A 12 -8.76 1.54 -9.82
CA LEU A 12 -7.69 2.50 -9.58
C LEU A 12 -6.91 2.82 -10.87
N ASP A 13 -6.62 1.81 -11.70
CA ASP A 13 -5.97 2.00 -13.01
C ASP A 13 -6.86 2.77 -13.98
N ALA A 14 -8.14 2.41 -14.08
CA ALA A 14 -9.10 3.10 -14.94
C ALA A 14 -9.27 4.59 -14.57
N LEU A 15 -9.13 4.94 -13.30
CA LEU A 15 -9.17 6.32 -12.80
C LEU A 15 -7.81 7.02 -12.81
N ASN A 16 -6.74 6.35 -13.25
CA ASN A 16 -5.37 6.84 -13.23
C ASN A 16 -4.95 7.35 -11.83
N ILE A 17 -5.36 6.62 -10.79
CA ILE A 17 -4.95 6.87 -9.40
C ILE A 17 -3.64 6.13 -9.16
N PRO A 18 -2.55 6.82 -8.79
CA PRO A 18 -1.29 6.19 -8.42
C PRO A 18 -1.45 5.19 -7.29
N VAL A 19 -0.79 4.04 -7.43
CA VAL A 19 -0.73 3.02 -6.39
C VAL A 19 0.73 2.78 -6.02
N LEU A 20 1.05 2.96 -4.74
CA LEU A 20 2.33 2.51 -4.18
C LEU A 20 2.13 1.26 -3.34
N VAL A 21 2.83 0.21 -3.72
CA VAL A 21 3.04 -0.95 -2.86
C VAL A 21 4.37 -0.73 -2.13
N PHE A 22 4.30 -0.31 -0.87
CA PHE A 22 5.47 -0.08 -0.03
C PHE A 22 5.67 -1.26 0.94
N SER A 23 6.63 -2.14 0.62
CA SER A 23 6.81 -3.41 1.32
C SER A 23 8.22 -3.57 1.89
N ALA A 24 8.33 -3.90 3.18
CA ALA A 24 9.59 -4.33 3.79
C ALA A 24 9.98 -5.78 3.44
N GLY A 25 9.20 -6.45 2.59
CA GLY A 25 9.46 -7.81 2.13
C GLY A 25 10.43 -7.88 0.95
N LEU A 26 10.35 -8.99 0.20
CA LEU A 26 11.15 -9.25 -0.99
C LEU A 26 10.44 -8.75 -2.26
N GLY A 27 10.90 -7.62 -2.79
CA GLY A 27 10.28 -6.92 -3.92
C GLY A 27 10.15 -7.77 -5.19
N ASN A 28 11.14 -8.61 -5.49
CA ASN A 28 11.09 -9.53 -6.64
C ASN A 28 9.87 -10.47 -6.55
N CYS A 29 9.59 -11.01 -5.35
CA CYS A 29 8.44 -11.87 -5.12
C CYS A 29 7.12 -11.09 -5.19
N VAL A 30 7.08 -9.87 -4.66
CA VAL A 30 5.90 -9.00 -4.75
C VAL A 30 5.52 -8.74 -6.21
N ILE A 31 6.49 -8.33 -7.04
CA ILE A 31 6.26 -8.10 -8.47
C ILE A 31 5.83 -9.39 -9.17
N ALA A 32 6.49 -10.52 -8.91
CA ALA A 32 6.14 -11.80 -9.52
C ALA A 32 4.70 -12.21 -9.20
N MET A 33 4.29 -12.10 -7.93
CA MET A 33 2.93 -12.40 -7.48
C MET A 33 1.89 -11.49 -8.12
N LEU A 34 2.14 -10.17 -8.16
CA LEU A 34 1.22 -9.20 -8.79
C LEU A 34 1.06 -9.46 -10.29
N ARG A 35 2.17 -9.77 -10.99
CA ARG A 35 2.14 -10.10 -12.42
C ARG A 35 1.42 -11.41 -12.69
N GLN A 36 1.69 -12.45 -11.91
CA GLN A 36 1.03 -13.75 -12.05
C GLN A 36 -0.48 -13.64 -11.79
N ALA A 37 -0.89 -12.77 -10.87
CA ALA A 37 -2.29 -12.48 -10.59
C ALA A 37 -2.95 -11.57 -11.64
N GLY A 38 -2.20 -10.98 -12.58
CA GLY A 38 -2.74 -9.99 -13.53
C GLY A 38 -3.14 -8.66 -12.89
N LEU A 39 -2.47 -8.27 -11.80
CA LEU A 39 -2.76 -7.08 -11.00
C LEU A 39 -1.71 -5.97 -11.13
N PHE A 40 -0.65 -6.21 -11.89
CA PHE A 40 0.44 -5.25 -12.05
C PHE A 40 0.14 -4.25 -13.16
N TYR A 41 -0.67 -3.24 -12.84
CA TYR A 41 -1.12 -2.18 -13.75
C TYR A 41 -0.08 -1.05 -13.90
N PRO A 42 -0.12 -0.26 -14.99
CA PRO A 42 0.85 0.83 -15.25
C PRO A 42 0.87 1.94 -14.18
N ASN A 43 -0.26 2.19 -13.51
CA ASN A 43 -0.37 3.17 -12.41
C ASN A 43 0.28 2.71 -11.09
N MET A 44 0.82 1.48 -11.04
CA MET A 44 1.40 0.89 -9.83
C MET A 44 2.93 1.00 -9.79
N LYS A 45 3.45 1.37 -8.63
CA LYS A 45 4.88 1.33 -8.29
C LYS A 45 5.09 0.44 -7.06
N VAL A 46 6.23 -0.25 -7.04
CA VAL A 46 6.62 -1.13 -5.93
C VAL A 46 7.95 -0.65 -5.37
N ILE A 47 7.96 -0.28 -4.10
CA ILE A 47 9.16 0.08 -3.34
C ILE A 47 9.34 -1.01 -2.28
N SER A 48 10.43 -1.77 -2.37
CA SER A 48 10.70 -2.93 -1.54
C SER A 48 12.16 -3.37 -1.61
N ASN A 49 12.57 -4.39 -0.85
CA ASN A 49 13.93 -4.91 -0.90
C ASN A 49 14.10 -5.79 -2.13
N PHE A 50 14.85 -5.32 -3.12
CA PHE A 50 15.13 -6.06 -4.34
C PHE A 50 16.46 -6.80 -4.24
N LEU A 51 16.51 -8.01 -4.78
CA LEU A 51 17.75 -8.79 -4.87
C LEU A 51 18.77 -8.04 -5.73
N GLN A 52 20.00 -7.96 -5.22
CA GLN A 52 21.15 -7.48 -5.96
C GLN A 52 21.90 -8.68 -6.51
N PHE A 53 22.15 -8.68 -7.81
CA PHE A 53 22.92 -9.72 -8.47
C PHE A 53 24.27 -9.13 -8.91
N LYS A 54 25.36 -9.86 -8.66
CA LYS A 54 26.71 -9.43 -9.11
C LYS A 54 26.89 -9.66 -10.61
N ASP A 55 26.25 -10.70 -11.12
CA ASP A 55 26.16 -11.12 -12.53
C ASP A 55 24.80 -11.81 -12.74
N GLU A 56 24.49 -12.31 -13.94
CA GLU A 56 23.19 -12.93 -14.26
C GLU A 56 22.83 -14.16 -13.40
N SER A 57 23.77 -14.70 -12.62
CA SER A 57 23.62 -15.99 -11.93
C SER A 57 23.83 -15.94 -10.41
N MET A 58 24.58 -14.95 -9.90
CA MET A 58 24.99 -14.92 -8.50
C MET A 58 24.33 -13.80 -7.70
N LEU A 59 23.50 -14.21 -6.73
CA LEU A 59 22.93 -13.33 -5.72
C LEU A 59 24.03 -12.76 -4.83
N ASN A 60 24.01 -11.45 -4.64
CA ASN A 60 24.99 -10.68 -3.90
C ASN A 60 24.31 -9.70 -2.92
N GLY A 61 23.26 -10.16 -2.24
CA GLY A 61 22.54 -9.37 -1.23
C GLY A 61 21.33 -8.63 -1.79
N PHE A 62 21.04 -7.48 -1.21
CA PHE A 62 19.90 -6.63 -1.55
C PHE A 62 20.39 -5.28 -2.07
N GLN A 63 19.57 -4.65 -2.91
CA GLN A 63 19.79 -3.28 -3.35
C GLN A 63 19.55 -2.35 -2.16
N GLU A 64 20.48 -1.42 -1.95
CA GLU A 64 20.34 -0.36 -0.95
C GLU A 64 19.43 0.78 -1.48
N PRO A 65 18.71 1.48 -0.61
CA PRO A 65 18.65 1.29 0.84
C PRO A 65 17.71 0.13 1.27
N ILE A 66 18.09 -0.62 2.30
CA ILE A 66 17.21 -1.64 2.91
C ILE A 66 15.97 -0.98 3.55
N ILE A 67 14.79 -1.50 3.20
CA ILE A 67 13.50 -1.16 3.81
C ILE A 67 13.17 -2.19 4.89
N HIS A 68 12.95 -1.73 6.10
CA HIS A 68 12.43 -2.48 7.21
C HIS A 68 11.14 -1.83 7.75
N THR A 69 10.41 -2.55 8.60
CA THR A 69 9.10 -2.12 9.12
C THR A 69 9.11 -0.69 9.69
N PHE A 70 10.20 -0.26 10.32
CA PHE A 70 10.32 1.05 10.97
C PHE A 70 10.90 2.21 10.12
N ASN A 71 11.31 2.01 8.86
CA ASN A 71 11.85 3.09 8.00
C ASN A 71 10.99 3.33 6.75
N LYS A 72 9.74 2.85 6.75
CA LYS A 72 8.79 3.15 5.68
C LYS A 72 8.22 4.55 5.83
N ASN A 73 8.98 5.57 5.43
CA ASN A 73 8.55 6.97 5.45
C ASN A 73 9.08 7.71 4.20
N GLU A 74 8.78 9.01 4.09
CA GLU A 74 9.18 9.87 2.97
C GLU A 74 10.67 9.84 2.66
N THR A 75 11.57 9.63 3.64
CA THR A 75 13.02 9.60 3.35
C THR A 75 13.41 8.51 2.35
N MET A 76 12.57 7.49 2.17
CA MET A 76 12.76 6.44 1.16
C MET A 76 12.13 6.78 -0.20
N LEU A 77 11.28 7.82 -0.24
CA LEU A 77 10.62 8.33 -1.43
C LEU A 77 11.38 9.53 -2.02
N GLU A 78 12.08 10.32 -1.19
CA GLU A 78 12.90 11.45 -1.64
C GLU A 78 13.90 11.02 -2.74
N GLY A 79 13.90 11.74 -3.85
CA GLY A 79 14.78 11.44 -4.99
C GLY A 79 14.33 10.28 -5.89
N THR A 80 13.16 9.67 -5.63
CA THR A 80 12.55 8.69 -6.53
C THR A 80 11.58 9.35 -7.50
N ASP A 81 11.42 8.80 -8.71
CA ASP A 81 10.39 9.22 -9.67
C ASP A 81 8.96 9.17 -9.09
N TYR A 82 8.76 8.43 -8.00
CA TYR A 82 7.47 8.33 -7.33
C TYR A 82 7.11 9.63 -6.57
N TYR A 83 8.10 10.33 -6.00
CA TYR A 83 7.87 11.60 -5.32
C TYR A 83 7.19 12.60 -6.24
N ASP A 84 7.70 12.75 -7.47
CA ASP A 84 7.14 13.64 -8.48
C ASP A 84 5.73 13.21 -8.92
N LEU A 85 5.38 11.93 -8.82
CA LEU A 85 4.05 11.43 -9.14
C LEU A 85 3.00 11.81 -8.07
N VAL A 86 3.42 11.96 -6.81
CA VAL A 86 2.52 12.14 -5.66
C VAL A 86 2.62 13.49 -4.97
N HIS A 87 3.64 14.31 -5.24
CA HIS A 87 3.80 15.63 -4.62
C HIS A 87 2.60 16.56 -4.84
N SER A 88 1.81 16.34 -5.90
CA SER A 88 0.61 17.10 -6.22
C SER A 88 -0.70 16.45 -5.73
N ARG A 89 -0.62 15.34 -4.98
CA ARG A 89 -1.77 14.59 -4.47
C ARG A 89 -1.94 14.88 -2.98
N ASP A 90 -3.09 15.43 -2.63
CA ASP A 90 -3.39 15.94 -1.29
C ASP A 90 -4.28 15.00 -0.46
N HIS A 91 -4.92 14.04 -1.12
CA HIS A 91 -5.76 12.99 -0.51
C HIS A 91 -5.10 11.62 -0.64
N ILE A 92 -4.92 10.92 0.49
CA ILE A 92 -4.26 9.62 0.56
C ILE A 92 -5.15 8.62 1.29
N ILE A 93 -5.28 7.42 0.73
CA ILE A 93 -5.77 6.24 1.45
C ILE A 93 -4.56 5.36 1.75
N LEU A 94 -4.22 5.24 3.03
CA LEU A 94 -3.16 4.37 3.54
C LEU A 94 -3.78 3.06 4.01
N MET A 95 -3.17 1.95 3.61
CA MET A 95 -3.60 0.61 4.03
C MET A 95 -2.41 -0.17 4.58
N GLY A 96 -2.57 -0.77 5.76
CA GLY A 96 -1.52 -1.56 6.41
C GLY A 96 -2.09 -2.62 7.35
N ASP A 97 -1.27 -3.61 7.69
CA ASP A 97 -1.62 -4.69 8.62
C ASP A 97 -0.74 -4.68 9.88
N SER A 98 0.18 -3.71 9.98
CA SER A 98 0.99 -3.48 11.17
C SER A 98 0.91 -2.02 11.62
N LEU A 99 1.09 -1.76 12.91
CA LEU A 99 1.11 -0.39 13.46
C LEU A 99 2.15 0.50 12.78
N ALA A 100 3.28 -0.07 12.36
CA ALA A 100 4.35 0.67 11.70
C ALA A 100 3.97 1.15 10.29
N ASP A 101 3.01 0.50 9.63
CA ASP A 101 2.52 0.94 8.32
C ASP A 101 1.77 2.27 8.41
N SER A 102 1.28 2.65 9.59
CA SER A 102 0.57 3.93 9.79
C SER A 102 1.43 5.16 9.48
N GLY A 103 2.76 5.03 9.49
CA GLY A 103 3.71 6.07 9.15
C GLY A 103 4.12 6.12 7.67
N MET A 104 3.57 5.26 6.80
CA MET A 104 3.97 5.21 5.38
C MET A 104 3.66 6.49 4.59
N ALA A 105 2.71 7.30 5.06
CA ALA A 105 2.38 8.58 4.46
C ALA A 105 3.05 9.76 5.18
N ASP A 106 3.82 9.51 6.24
CA ASP A 106 4.51 10.57 6.98
C ASP A 106 5.59 11.18 6.08
N GLY A 107 5.47 12.48 5.85
CA GLY A 107 6.35 13.28 5.00
C GLY A 107 5.84 13.52 3.58
N VAL A 108 4.64 13.08 3.19
CA VAL A 108 4.08 13.56 1.91
C VAL A 108 3.82 15.08 2.02
N PRO A 109 4.54 15.95 1.28
CA PRO A 109 4.61 17.39 1.56
C PRO A 109 3.27 18.12 1.39
N ALA A 110 2.36 17.51 0.63
CA ALA A 110 1.10 18.10 0.19
C ALA A 110 -0.15 17.41 0.76
N SER A 111 -0.02 16.38 1.61
CA SER A 111 -1.21 15.67 2.10
C SER A 111 -1.99 16.52 3.10
N SER A 112 -3.10 17.10 2.67
CA SER A 112 -4.08 17.75 3.54
C SER A 112 -4.94 16.72 4.26
N HIS A 113 -5.16 15.55 3.64
CA HIS A 113 -6.06 14.52 4.16
C HIS A 113 -5.52 13.09 3.94
N VAL A 114 -5.24 12.38 5.02
CA VAL A 114 -4.83 10.96 5.00
C VAL A 114 -5.89 10.15 5.75
N LEU A 115 -6.46 9.14 5.09
CA LEU A 115 -7.33 8.14 5.71
C LEU A 115 -6.54 6.84 5.88
N LYS A 116 -6.39 6.37 7.13
CA LYS A 116 -5.62 5.18 7.49
C LYS A 116 -6.55 4.00 7.77
N ILE A 117 -6.37 2.91 7.02
CA ILE A 117 -7.13 1.65 7.17
C ILE A 117 -6.18 0.56 7.66
N GLY A 118 -6.45 0.05 8.86
CA GLY A 118 -5.66 -1.01 9.50
C GLY A 118 -6.37 -2.36 9.42
N PHE A 119 -5.70 -3.39 8.89
CA PHE A 119 -6.19 -4.76 8.91
C PHE A 119 -5.67 -5.50 10.14
N LEU A 120 -6.56 -5.85 11.07
CA LEU A 120 -6.21 -6.53 12.32
C LEU A 120 -6.69 -7.98 12.30
N PHE A 121 -5.76 -8.92 12.21
CA PHE A 121 -6.08 -10.36 12.26
C PHE A 121 -5.46 -11.04 13.48
N HIS A 122 -4.14 -10.88 13.66
CA HIS A 122 -3.41 -11.52 14.75
C HIS A 122 -3.64 -10.79 16.07
N HIS A 123 -3.90 -11.56 17.14
CA HIS A 123 -4.02 -11.04 18.51
C HIS A 123 -4.98 -9.84 18.63
N ALA A 124 -6.12 -9.90 17.94
CA ALA A 124 -7.03 -8.77 17.82
C ALA A 124 -7.44 -8.20 19.20
N ASN A 125 -7.71 -9.05 20.20
CA ASN A 125 -8.07 -8.59 21.54
C ASN A 125 -6.95 -7.79 22.25
N GLU A 126 -5.69 -8.08 21.93
CA GLU A 126 -4.53 -7.44 22.55
C GLU A 126 -4.22 -6.10 21.87
N TYR A 127 -4.32 -6.04 20.54
CA TYR A 127 -3.91 -4.88 19.76
C TYR A 127 -5.05 -3.95 19.34
N LEU A 128 -6.32 -4.30 19.59
CA LEU A 128 -7.45 -3.50 19.11
C LEU A 128 -7.38 -2.04 19.58
N GLU A 129 -7.05 -1.80 20.84
CA GLU A 129 -6.94 -0.43 21.37
C GLU A 129 -5.85 0.37 20.67
N GLU A 130 -4.67 -0.22 20.47
CA GLU A 130 -3.56 0.42 19.75
C GLU A 130 -3.92 0.71 18.30
N TYR A 131 -4.60 -0.22 17.61
CA TYR A 131 -5.04 -0.03 16.24
C TYR A 131 -6.10 1.06 16.13
N MET A 132 -7.08 1.10 17.03
CA MET A 132 -8.12 2.13 17.06
C MET A 132 -7.56 3.52 17.35
N ASN A 133 -6.45 3.61 18.09
CA ASN A 133 -5.74 4.87 18.33
C ASN A 133 -4.85 5.30 17.15
N THR A 134 -4.52 4.38 16.24
CA THR A 134 -3.52 4.58 15.18
C THR A 134 -4.15 4.72 13.78
N PHE A 135 -5.23 4.00 13.51
CA PHE A 135 -5.93 3.94 12.23
C PHE A 135 -7.34 4.54 12.37
N ASP A 136 -7.82 5.21 11.32
CA ASP A 136 -9.17 5.77 11.29
C ASP A 136 -10.24 4.68 11.12
N ILE A 137 -9.90 3.61 10.41
CA ILE A 137 -10.75 2.43 10.21
C ILE A 137 -9.95 1.17 10.54
N VAL A 138 -10.47 0.34 11.44
CA VAL A 138 -9.89 -0.96 11.78
C VAL A 138 -10.79 -2.09 11.28
N LEU A 139 -10.22 -2.97 10.47
CA LEU A 139 -10.90 -4.13 9.88
C LEU A 139 -10.44 -5.40 10.58
N ILE A 140 -11.29 -5.95 11.45
CA ILE A 140 -10.98 -7.15 12.24
C ILE A 140 -11.35 -8.39 11.44
N ASP A 141 -10.35 -9.25 11.18
CA ASP A 141 -10.50 -10.50 10.41
C ASP A 141 -11.20 -10.31 9.04
N ASP A 142 -10.95 -9.17 8.38
CA ASP A 142 -11.45 -8.91 7.05
C ASP A 142 -10.44 -9.38 5.99
N GLN A 143 -10.86 -10.38 5.21
CA GLN A 143 -10.08 -10.95 4.11
C GLN A 143 -10.46 -10.35 2.74
N THR A 144 -11.14 -9.20 2.71
CA THR A 144 -11.67 -8.54 1.52
C THR A 144 -11.08 -7.14 1.33
N MET A 145 -11.27 -6.58 0.14
CA MET A 145 -11.01 -5.17 -0.19
C MET A 145 -12.31 -4.34 -0.28
N ASN A 146 -13.39 -4.79 0.37
CA ASN A 146 -14.71 -4.17 0.23
C ASN A 146 -14.76 -2.73 0.75
N VAL A 147 -14.12 -2.45 1.89
CA VAL A 147 -14.08 -1.10 2.46
C VAL A 147 -13.30 -0.12 1.56
N PRO A 148 -12.04 -0.40 1.16
CA PRO A 148 -11.33 0.44 0.18
C PRO A 148 -12.10 0.63 -1.13
N LEU A 149 -12.71 -0.44 -1.64
CA LEU A 149 -13.50 -0.40 -2.87
C LEU A 149 -14.77 0.46 -2.73
N THR A 150 -15.42 0.43 -1.57
CA THR A 150 -16.59 1.28 -1.28
C THR A 150 -16.21 2.75 -1.25
N LEU A 151 -15.09 3.10 -0.62
CA LEU A 151 -14.57 4.47 -0.63
C LEU A 151 -14.29 4.94 -2.05
N LEU A 152 -13.69 4.09 -2.88
CA LEU A 152 -13.44 4.41 -4.28
C LEU A 152 -14.74 4.63 -5.08
N LYS A 153 -15.75 3.77 -4.88
CA LYS A 153 -17.08 3.92 -5.50
C LYS A 153 -17.76 5.23 -5.12
N LEU A 154 -17.64 5.65 -3.85
CA LEU A 154 -18.13 6.94 -3.38
C LEU A 154 -17.42 8.12 -4.07
N ILE A 155 -16.09 8.03 -4.24
CA ILE A 155 -15.31 9.05 -4.96
C ILE A 155 -15.73 9.14 -6.44
N GLU A 156 -16.06 8.02 -7.07
CA GLU A 156 -16.61 7.98 -8.44
C GLU A 156 -18.03 8.55 -8.56
N GLY A 157 -18.69 8.89 -7.43
CA GLY A 157 -20.09 9.31 -7.41
C GLY A 157 -21.08 8.16 -7.63
N LYS A 158 -20.64 6.90 -7.50
CA LYS A 158 -21.51 5.73 -7.50
C LYS A 158 -21.99 5.46 -6.07
N ALA A 159 -23.29 5.64 -5.82
CA ALA A 159 -23.87 5.31 -4.52
C ALA A 159 -23.59 3.83 -4.19
N PRO A 160 -23.30 3.49 -2.92
CA PRO A 160 -23.09 2.09 -2.54
C PRO A 160 -24.39 1.34 -2.80
N SER A 161 -24.30 0.24 -3.55
CA SER A 161 -25.41 -0.68 -3.74
C SER A 161 -25.72 -1.29 -2.38
N THR A 162 -26.81 -0.85 -1.78
CA THR A 162 -27.40 -1.50 -0.61
C THR A 162 -27.92 -2.88 -1.05
N GLU A 163 -27.27 -3.94 -0.58
CA GLU A 163 -27.90 -5.26 -0.48
C GLU A 163 -28.94 -5.28 0.65
#